data_AF-A0A945HTG7-F1
#
_entry.id   AF-A0A945HTG7-F1
#
_cell.length_a   1.000
_cell.length_b   1.000
_cell.length_c   1.000
_cell.angle_alpha   90.00
_cell.angle_beta   90.00
_cell.angle_gamma   90.00
#
_symmetry.space_group_name_H-M   'P 1'
#
loop_
_entity.id
_entity.type
_entity.pdbx_description
1 polymer ?
#
loop_
_entity_poly.entity_id
_entity_poly.type
_entity_poly.pdbx_seq_one_letter_code
_entity_poly.pdbx_strand_id
1 'polypeptide(L)'
;MIYLFLSILFSTGLFVIFKYFGIFKIDTLKAIVVNYIVAFILGFLSSEKTILISEIPDQPWFYGALFLGAMFVSIFFVMAMTAQKNGISVASISGKMSVVIPIFFGILLYDESVNLLKIAGIVIALIAVYLASIKEGEDDFKKVGLLFPMLLFFGSGIIDTSLKYIEVHFVPKEEVAVFSGSLFAIA
;
A
#
# COMPACT_ATOMS: atom_id res chain seq x y z
N MET A 1 -13.74 17.27 -1.72
CA MET A 1 -14.02 16.80 -0.34
C MET A 1 -14.65 15.42 -0.32
N ILE A 2 -15.60 15.09 -1.20
CA ILE A 2 -16.20 13.75 -1.25
C ILE A 2 -15.18 12.63 -1.50
N TYR A 3 -14.21 12.82 -2.39
CA TYR A 3 -13.14 11.84 -2.65
C TYR A 3 -12.29 11.54 -1.41
N LEU A 4 -12.01 12.55 -0.58
CA LEU A 4 -11.27 12.36 0.67
C LEU A 4 -12.08 11.53 1.67
N PHE A 5 -13.36 11.83 1.82
CA PHE A 5 -14.25 11.07 2.70
C PHE A 5 -14.35 9.60 2.25
N LEU A 6 -14.57 9.36 0.96
CA LEU A 6 -14.61 8.01 0.39
C LEU A 6 -13.28 7.28 0.58
N SER A 7 -12.15 7.96 0.37
CA SER A 7 -10.81 7.40 0.59
C SER A 7 -10.60 6.96 2.05
N ILE A 8 -11.02 7.77 3.02
CA ILE A 8 -10.96 7.42 4.45
C ILE A 8 -11.86 6.21 4.73
N LEU A 9 -13.10 6.24 4.25
CA LEU A 9 -14.09 5.18 4.47
C LEU A 9 -13.59 3.84 3.92
N PHE A 10 -13.22 3.79 2.63
CA PHE A 10 -12.76 2.56 1.98
C PHE A 10 -11.43 2.07 2.54
N SER A 11 -10.47 2.97 2.80
CA SER A 11 -9.18 2.54 3.35
C SER A 11 -9.29 2.04 4.80
N THR A 12 -10.19 2.58 5.61
CA THR A 12 -10.47 2.06 6.96
C THR A 12 -11.25 0.73 6.87
N GLY A 13 -12.24 0.67 5.99
CA GLY A 13 -13.04 -0.53 5.73
C GLY A 13 -12.20 -1.72 5.28
N LEU A 14 -11.15 -1.50 4.50
CA LEU A 14 -10.25 -2.55 4.02
C LEU A 14 -9.63 -3.37 5.17
N PHE A 15 -9.12 -2.71 6.22
CA PHE A 15 -8.53 -3.41 7.37
C PHE A 15 -9.57 -4.24 8.14
N VAL A 16 -10.81 -3.72 8.22
CA VAL A 16 -11.94 -4.42 8.84
C VAL A 16 -12.32 -5.66 8.03
N ILE A 17 -12.40 -5.54 6.70
CA ILE A 17 -12.66 -6.65 5.78
C ILE A 17 -11.61 -7.74 5.93
N PHE A 18 -10.32 -7.39 5.96
CA PHE A 18 -9.25 -8.38 6.15
C PHE A 18 -9.31 -9.10 7.49
N LYS A 19 -9.74 -8.42 8.56
CA LYS A 19 -10.01 -9.09 9.85
C LYS A 19 -11.15 -10.09 9.71
N TYR A 20 -12.23 -9.69 9.04
CA TYR A 20 -13.38 -10.56 8.80
C TYR A 20 -13.05 -11.76 7.90
N PHE A 21 -12.11 -11.65 6.97
CA PHE A 21 -11.64 -12.82 6.22
C PHE A 21 -11.10 -13.92 7.15
N GLY A 22 -10.34 -13.55 8.19
CA GLY A 22 -9.89 -14.51 9.20
C GLY A 22 -11.02 -15.10 10.03
N ILE A 23 -12.06 -14.32 10.34
CA ILE A 23 -13.23 -14.77 11.13
C ILE A 23 -14.09 -15.73 10.32
N PHE A 24 -14.41 -15.36 9.08
CA PHE A 24 -15.25 -16.15 8.17
C PHE A 24 -14.47 -17.26 7.42
N LYS A 25 -13.17 -17.40 7.71
CA LYS A 25 -12.27 -18.39 7.07
C LYS A 25 -12.24 -18.27 5.54
N ILE A 26 -12.32 -17.04 5.04
CA ILE A 26 -12.18 -16.73 3.62
C ILE A 26 -10.70 -16.82 3.26
N ASP A 27 -10.42 -17.50 2.14
CA ASP A 27 -9.08 -17.54 1.56
C ASP A 27 -8.65 -16.13 1.14
N THR A 28 -7.67 -15.59 1.87
CA THR A 28 -7.24 -14.20 1.72
C THR A 28 -6.63 -13.93 0.34
N LEU A 29 -5.86 -14.87 -0.20
CA LEU A 29 -5.20 -14.70 -1.50
C LEU A 29 -6.26 -14.68 -2.61
N LYS A 30 -7.23 -15.60 -2.57
CA LYS A 30 -8.33 -15.61 -3.55
C LYS A 30 -9.14 -14.31 -3.51
N ALA A 31 -9.43 -13.79 -2.31
CA ALA A 31 -10.14 -12.53 -2.16
C ALA A 31 -9.34 -11.33 -2.72
N ILE A 32 -8.02 -11.32 -2.52
CA ILE A 32 -7.12 -10.33 -3.12
C ILE A 32 -7.18 -10.44 -4.65
N VAL A 33 -7.03 -11.64 -5.23
CA VAL A 33 -7.09 -11.83 -6.69
C VAL A 33 -8.41 -11.31 -7.27
N VAL A 34 -9.55 -11.60 -6.63
CA VAL A 34 -10.86 -11.08 -7.08
C VAL A 34 -10.90 -9.55 -7.01
N ASN A 35 -10.37 -8.94 -5.95
CA ASN A 35 -10.27 -7.48 -5.85
C ASN A 35 -9.44 -6.88 -6.99
N TYR A 36 -8.34 -7.52 -7.37
CA TYR A 36 -7.45 -7.07 -8.44
C TYR A 36 -8.10 -7.17 -9.82
N ILE A 37 -8.83 -8.25 -10.09
CA ILE A 37 -9.64 -8.38 -11.32
C ILE A 37 -10.64 -7.23 -11.43
N VAL A 38 -11.34 -6.92 -10.33
CA VAL A 38 -12.30 -5.80 -10.30
C VAL A 38 -11.59 -4.46 -10.52
N ALA A 39 -10.45 -4.23 -9.88
CA ALA A 39 -9.67 -3.00 -10.02
C ALA A 39 -9.10 -2.82 -11.43
N PHE A 40 -8.60 -3.88 -12.06
CA PHE A 40 -8.18 -3.91 -13.45
C PHE A 40 -9.32 -3.51 -14.39
N ILE A 41 -10.48 -4.17 -14.28
CA ILE A 41 -11.65 -3.87 -15.13
C ILE A 41 -12.08 -2.41 -14.94
N LEU A 42 -12.20 -1.95 -13.70
CA LEU A 42 -12.59 -0.57 -13.42
C LEU A 42 -11.56 0.44 -13.93
N GLY A 43 -10.26 0.15 -13.81
CA GLY A 43 -9.19 1.01 -14.31
C GLY A 43 -9.25 1.21 -15.81
N PHE A 44 -9.48 0.14 -16.57
CA PHE A 44 -9.62 0.22 -18.02
C PHE A 44 -10.95 0.86 -18.46
N LEU A 45 -12.06 0.56 -17.78
CA LEU A 45 -13.37 1.17 -18.07
C LEU A 45 -13.42 2.67 -17.74
N SER A 46 -12.65 3.11 -16.74
CA SER A 46 -12.60 4.53 -16.32
C SER A 46 -11.54 5.33 -17.06
N SER A 47 -10.78 4.70 -17.96
CA SER A 47 -9.73 5.39 -18.70
C SER A 47 -10.32 6.31 -19.77
N GLU A 48 -9.86 7.56 -19.80
CA GLU A 48 -10.18 8.52 -20.86
C GLU A 48 -9.45 8.17 -22.17
N LYS A 49 -8.31 7.49 -22.07
CA LYS A 49 -7.47 7.08 -23.20
C LYS A 49 -7.50 5.55 -23.36
N THR A 50 -7.88 5.08 -24.53
CA THR A 50 -7.83 3.66 -24.88
C THR A 50 -6.46 3.32 -25.44
N ILE A 51 -5.61 2.68 -24.65
CA ILE A 51 -4.34 2.08 -25.10
C ILE A 51 -4.63 0.64 -25.51
N LEU A 52 -4.12 0.22 -26.68
CA LEU A 52 -4.25 -1.19 -27.08
C LEU A 52 -3.42 -2.06 -26.14
N ILE A 53 -3.95 -3.21 -25.73
CA ILE A 53 -3.27 -4.12 -24.79
C ILE A 53 -1.87 -4.52 -25.32
N SER A 54 -1.71 -4.61 -26.64
CA SER A 54 -0.43 -4.89 -27.29
C SER A 54 0.63 -3.80 -27.13
N GLU A 55 0.22 -2.56 -26.87
CA GLU A 55 1.11 -1.40 -26.71
C GLU A 55 1.51 -1.17 -25.24
N ILE A 56 0.91 -1.90 -24.30
CA ILE A 56 1.21 -1.80 -22.85
C ILE A 56 2.68 -2.09 -22.54
N PRO A 57 3.32 -3.15 -23.09
CA PRO A 57 4.73 -3.44 -22.82
C PRO A 57 5.69 -2.33 -23.27
N ASP A 58 5.28 -1.53 -24.26
CA ASP A 58 6.08 -0.43 -24.81
C ASP A 58 5.92 0.88 -24.01
N GLN A 59 5.00 0.91 -23.03
CA GLN A 59 4.77 2.11 -22.23
C GLN A 59 5.94 2.39 -21.28
N PRO A 60 6.32 3.67 -21.08
CA PRO A 60 7.44 4.05 -20.22
C PRO A 60 7.26 3.62 -18.75
N TRP A 61 6.02 3.44 -18.31
CA TRP A 61 5.67 3.02 -16.95
C TRP A 61 5.54 1.51 -16.77
N PHE A 62 5.67 0.69 -17.83
CA PHE A 62 5.38 -0.75 -17.80
C PHE A 62 6.20 -1.51 -16.75
N TYR A 63 7.52 -1.34 -16.74
CA TYR A 63 8.38 -1.99 -15.75
C TYR A 63 8.08 -1.53 -14.31
N GLY A 64 7.69 -0.27 -14.16
CA GLY A 64 7.21 0.27 -12.89
C GLY A 64 5.91 -0.41 -12.44
N ALA A 65 4.95 -0.59 -13.34
CA ALA A 65 3.71 -1.30 -13.08
C ALA A 65 3.95 -2.77 -12.73
N LEU A 66 4.90 -3.45 -13.38
CA LEU A 66 5.28 -4.82 -13.07
C LEU A 66 5.86 -4.95 -11.65
N PHE A 67 6.80 -4.09 -11.30
CA PHE A 67 7.38 -4.06 -9.94
C PHE A 67 6.32 -3.75 -8.89
N LEU A 68 5.51 -2.72 -9.13
CA LEU A 68 4.47 -2.31 -8.19
C LEU A 68 3.40 -3.37 -8.05
N GLY A 69 2.95 -4.02 -9.13
CA GLY A 69 1.96 -5.10 -9.08
C GLY A 69 2.39 -6.23 -8.14
N ALA A 70 3.62 -6.73 -8.33
CA ALA A 70 4.19 -7.76 -7.46
C ALA A 70 4.28 -7.33 -5.98
N MET A 71 4.68 -6.08 -5.73
CA MET A 71 4.70 -5.51 -4.38
C MET A 71 3.31 -5.36 -3.78
N PHE A 72 2.33 -4.91 -4.56
CA PHE A 72 0.97 -4.68 -4.13
C PHE A 72 0.31 -5.97 -3.62
N VAL A 73 0.43 -7.09 -4.34
CA VAL A 73 -0.08 -8.40 -3.87
C VAL A 73 0.62 -8.84 -2.58
N SER A 74 1.95 -8.75 -2.58
CA SER A 74 2.77 -9.16 -1.44
C SER A 74 2.40 -8.39 -0.18
N ILE A 75 2.25 -7.07 -0.28
CA ILE A 75 1.96 -6.19 0.84
C ILE A 75 0.47 -6.23 1.23
N PHE A 76 -0.46 -6.44 0.30
CA PHE A 76 -1.87 -6.71 0.64
C PHE A 76 -2.01 -7.99 1.46
N PHE A 77 -1.27 -9.05 1.07
CA PHE A 77 -1.25 -10.27 1.85
C PHE A 77 -0.66 -10.04 3.25
N VAL A 78 0.49 -9.35 3.35
CA VAL A 78 1.09 -8.99 4.65
C VAL A 78 0.14 -8.12 5.48
N MET A 79 -0.58 -7.18 4.87
CA MET A 79 -1.58 -6.35 5.53
C MET A 79 -2.70 -7.20 6.14
N ALA A 80 -3.22 -8.15 5.37
CA ALA A 80 -4.24 -9.07 5.86
C ALA A 80 -3.74 -9.94 7.02
N MET A 81 -2.52 -10.48 6.90
CA MET A 81 -1.89 -11.26 7.96
C MET A 81 -1.67 -10.43 9.23
N THR A 82 -1.26 -9.17 9.09
CA THR A 82 -1.11 -8.23 10.22
C THR A 82 -2.47 -7.96 10.87
N ALA A 83 -3.51 -7.67 10.09
CA ALA A 83 -4.85 -7.41 10.61
C ALA A 83 -5.43 -8.61 11.36
N GLN A 84 -5.21 -9.82 10.84
CA GLN A 84 -5.71 -11.06 11.43
C GLN A 84 -4.94 -11.45 12.70
N LYS A 85 -3.61 -11.45 12.66
CA LYS A 85 -2.74 -11.92 13.75
C LYS A 85 -2.43 -10.87 14.80
N ASN A 86 -2.09 -9.66 14.39
CA ASN A 86 -1.71 -8.56 15.29
C ASN A 86 -2.90 -7.69 15.67
N GLY A 87 -3.87 -7.57 14.77
CA GLY A 87 -5.09 -6.78 14.97
C GLY A 87 -5.19 -5.61 14.00
N ILE A 88 -6.40 -5.09 13.86
CA ILE A 88 -6.74 -3.99 12.94
C ILE A 88 -5.95 -2.72 13.30
N SER A 89 -5.83 -2.41 14.59
CA SER A 89 -5.10 -1.23 15.05
C SER A 89 -3.63 -1.25 14.63
N VAL A 90 -2.96 -2.39 14.80
CA VAL A 90 -1.54 -2.55 14.43
C VAL A 90 -1.35 -2.43 12.92
N ALA A 91 -2.23 -3.09 12.14
CA ALA A 91 -2.18 -3.03 10.68
C ALA A 91 -2.42 -1.60 10.15
N SER A 92 -3.42 -0.91 10.71
CA SER A 92 -3.75 0.46 10.32
C SER A 92 -2.61 1.44 10.64
N ILE A 93 -2.05 1.36 11.86
CA ILE A 93 -0.93 2.22 12.27
C ILE A 93 0.30 1.94 11.43
N SER A 94 0.69 0.67 11.24
CA SER A 94 1.87 0.29 10.45
C SER A 94 1.74 0.73 9.00
N GLY A 95 0.57 0.52 8.37
CA GLY A 95 0.33 0.93 6.99
C GLY A 95 0.28 2.44 6.82
N LYS A 96 -0.47 3.17 7.65
CA LYS A 96 -0.65 4.62 7.49
C LYS A 96 0.57 5.44 7.91
N MET A 97 1.32 4.99 8.91
CA MET A 97 2.55 5.67 9.33
C MET A 97 3.73 5.43 8.39
N SER A 98 3.61 4.49 7.43
CA SER A 98 4.63 4.28 6.40
C SER A 98 4.89 5.50 5.53
N VAL A 99 3.98 6.50 5.52
CA VAL A 99 4.12 7.81 4.87
C VAL A 99 5.43 8.53 5.21
N VAL A 100 6.04 8.18 6.34
CA VAL A 100 7.36 8.67 6.73
C VAL A 100 8.47 8.32 5.74
N ILE A 101 8.37 7.17 5.05
CA ILE A 101 9.34 6.70 4.06
C ILE A 101 9.31 7.58 2.80
N PRO A 102 8.17 7.81 2.13
CA PRO A 102 8.14 8.73 0.99
C PRO A 102 8.51 10.17 1.39
N ILE A 103 8.21 10.62 2.61
CA ILE A 103 8.70 11.93 3.11
C ILE A 103 10.23 11.95 3.18
N PHE A 104 10.84 10.89 3.74
CA PHE A 104 12.29 10.75 3.81
C PHE A 104 12.93 10.75 2.41
N PHE A 105 12.38 9.99 1.47
CA PHE A 105 12.84 10.00 0.08
C PHE A 105 12.56 11.32 -0.62
N GLY A 106 11.49 12.03 -0.27
CA GLY A 106 11.21 13.35 -0.84
C GLY A 106 12.27 14.38 -0.46
N ILE A 107 12.76 14.31 0.78
CA ILE A 107 13.92 15.09 1.24
C ILE A 107 15.19 14.73 0.46
N LEU A 108 15.47 13.44 0.28
CA LEU A 108 16.72 12.99 -0.37
C LEU A 108 16.75 13.16 -1.89
N LEU A 109 15.63 12.94 -2.57
CA LEU A 109 15.55 12.91 -4.04
C LEU A 109 15.11 14.24 -4.65
N TYR A 110 14.35 15.07 -3.91
CA TYR A 110 13.78 16.33 -4.42
C TYR A 110 14.27 17.56 -3.66
N ASP A 111 15.35 17.43 -2.87
CA ASP A 111 15.95 18.51 -2.07
C ASP A 111 14.92 19.30 -1.23
N GLU A 112 13.87 18.62 -0.76
CA GLU A 112 12.89 19.28 0.10
C GLU A 112 13.54 19.78 1.38
N SER A 113 13.16 20.98 1.81
CA SER A 113 13.68 21.56 3.04
C SER A 113 13.42 20.65 4.25
N VAL A 114 14.50 20.41 5.01
CA VAL A 114 14.45 19.67 6.26
C VAL A 114 14.20 20.66 7.39
N ASN A 115 13.08 20.47 8.09
CA ASN A 115 12.78 21.19 9.31
C ASN A 115 12.80 20.19 10.49
N LEU A 116 13.11 20.70 11.67
CA LEU A 116 13.07 19.98 12.95
C LEU A 116 11.73 19.25 13.15
N LEU A 117 10.63 19.83 12.68
CA LEU A 117 9.30 19.21 12.69
C LEU A 117 9.22 17.93 11.83
N LYS A 118 9.83 17.91 10.65
CA LYS A 118 9.86 16.71 9.78
C LYS A 118 10.65 15.58 10.46
N ILE A 119 11.81 15.91 11.04
CA ILE A 119 12.65 14.95 11.77
C ILE A 119 11.91 14.39 12.99
N ALA A 120 11.31 15.26 13.80
CA ALA A 120 10.53 14.84 14.96
C ALA A 120 9.35 13.94 14.56
N GLY A 121 8.63 14.28 13.48
CA GLY A 121 7.55 13.46 12.93
C GLY A 121 8.02 12.06 12.51
N ILE A 122 9.20 11.96 11.88
CA ILE A 122 9.80 10.67 11.50
C ILE A 122 10.05 9.80 12.73
N VAL A 123 10.69 10.36 13.76
CA VAL A 123 11.01 9.64 15.00
C VAL A 123 9.74 9.19 15.71
N ILE A 124 8.75 10.07 15.84
CA ILE A 124 7.47 9.75 16.48
C ILE A 124 6.72 8.65 15.72
N ALA A 125 6.72 8.67 14.38
CA ALA A 125 6.07 7.64 13.57
C ALA A 125 6.69 6.26 13.81
N LEU A 126 8.02 6.15 13.87
CA LEU A 126 8.72 4.90 14.16
C LEU A 126 8.39 4.38 15.57
N ILE A 127 8.35 5.27 16.57
CA ILE A 127 7.96 4.92 17.95
C ILE A 127 6.50 4.46 17.98
N ALA A 128 5.60 5.15 17.28
CA ALA A 128 4.18 4.81 17.24
C ALA A 128 3.95 3.42 16.65
N VAL A 129 4.62 3.07 15.55
CA VAL A 129 4.55 1.73 14.95
C VAL A 129 5.07 0.66 15.91
N TYR A 130 6.19 0.92 16.57
CA TYR A 130 6.75 -0.01 17.56
C TYR A 130 5.82 -0.24 18.75
N LEU A 131 5.36 0.83 19.40
CA LEU A 131 4.47 0.75 20.55
C LEU A 131 3.13 0.12 20.21
N ALA A 132 2.56 0.45 19.04
CA ALA A 132 1.32 -0.17 18.58
C ALA A 132 1.47 -1.67 18.30
N SER A 133 2.68 -2.12 17.96
CA SER A 133 2.95 -3.52 17.62
C SER A 133 3.25 -4.39 18.86
N ILE A 134 3.52 -3.78 20.02
CA ILE A 134 3.66 -4.48 21.29
C ILE A 134 2.26 -4.79 21.84
N LYS A 135 2.00 -6.07 22.10
CA LYS A 135 0.85 -6.50 22.90
C LYS A 135 1.27 -6.75 24.34
N GLU A 136 0.48 -6.26 25.29
CA GLU A 136 0.57 -6.65 26.70
C GLU A 136 -0.12 -8.02 26.89
N GLY A 137 0.62 -9.04 27.36
CA GLY A 137 0.07 -10.36 27.72
C GLY A 137 0.94 -11.57 27.30
N GLU A 138 0.86 -12.64 28.10
CA GLU A 138 1.84 -13.72 28.34
C GLU A 138 2.50 -14.46 27.14
N ASP A 139 3.80 -14.69 27.37
CA ASP A 139 4.75 -15.68 26.85
C ASP A 139 4.32 -16.69 25.76
N ASP A 140 4.73 -16.41 24.50
CA ASP A 140 5.50 -17.28 23.60
C ASP A 140 5.70 -16.66 22.19
N PHE A 141 5.06 -15.52 21.90
CA PHE A 141 5.02 -14.89 20.58
C PHE A 141 6.18 -13.91 20.25
N LYS A 142 7.30 -13.97 20.98
CA LYS A 142 8.26 -12.86 21.15
C LYS A 142 9.11 -12.44 19.94
N LYS A 143 9.02 -13.07 18.75
CA LYS A 143 9.73 -12.59 17.53
C LYS A 143 8.92 -12.63 16.24
N VAL A 144 7.91 -13.49 16.12
CA VAL A 144 7.03 -13.55 14.94
C VAL A 144 5.98 -12.43 14.96
N GLY A 145 5.71 -11.84 16.14
CA GLY A 145 4.72 -10.76 16.30
C GLY A 145 5.09 -9.46 15.57
N LEU A 146 6.36 -9.08 15.47
CA LEU A 146 6.75 -7.80 14.85
C LEU A 146 7.05 -7.91 13.35
N LEU A 147 7.20 -9.13 12.82
CA LEU A 147 7.60 -9.33 11.43
C LEU A 147 6.56 -8.76 10.45
N PHE A 148 5.28 -9.10 10.60
CA PHE A 148 4.24 -8.61 9.69
C PHE A 148 4.02 -7.09 9.78
N PRO A 149 3.92 -6.47 10.96
CA PRO A 149 3.88 -5.00 11.07
C PRO A 149 5.06 -4.30 10.41
N MET A 150 6.29 -4.82 10.58
CA MET A 150 7.49 -4.23 9.97
C MET A 150 7.52 -4.41 8.45
N LEU A 151 7.20 -5.60 7.95
CA LEU A 151 7.07 -5.83 6.51
C LEU A 151 5.98 -4.96 5.90
N LEU A 152 4.86 -4.76 6.59
CA LEU A 152 3.79 -3.86 6.16
C LEU A 152 4.28 -2.43 6.10
N PHE A 153 4.93 -1.94 7.16
CA PHE A 153 5.41 -0.57 7.25
C PHE A 153 6.43 -0.25 6.14
N PHE A 154 7.48 -1.06 6.00
CA PHE A 154 8.49 -0.80 4.96
C PHE A 154 7.95 -1.07 3.56
N GLY A 155 7.19 -2.14 3.38
CA GLY A 155 6.59 -2.48 2.09
C GLY A 155 5.62 -1.42 1.59
N SER A 156 4.71 -0.94 2.44
CA SER A 156 3.81 0.17 2.10
C SER A 156 4.59 1.45 1.78
N GLY A 157 5.63 1.78 2.54
CA GLY A 157 6.44 2.96 2.26
C GLY A 157 7.20 2.87 0.93
N ILE A 158 7.72 1.69 0.58
CA ILE A 158 8.36 1.43 -0.72
C ILE A 158 7.33 1.55 -1.84
N ILE A 159 6.13 0.99 -1.68
CA ILE A 159 5.04 1.12 -2.65
C ILE A 159 4.71 2.59 -2.87
N ASP A 160 4.43 3.35 -1.82
CA ASP A 160 4.02 4.75 -1.93
C ASP A 160 5.12 5.61 -2.56
N THR A 161 6.38 5.39 -2.19
CA THR A 161 7.53 6.09 -2.76
C THR A 161 7.70 5.76 -4.25
N SER A 162 7.67 4.48 -4.60
CA SER A 162 7.86 4.00 -5.96
C SER A 162 6.70 4.42 -6.87
N LEU A 163 5.47 4.31 -6.36
CA LEU A 163 4.26 4.75 -7.06
C LEU A 163 4.35 6.24 -7.37
N LYS A 164 4.73 7.07 -6.38
CA LYS A 164 4.86 8.50 -6.59
C LYS A 164 5.95 8.84 -7.60
N TYR A 165 7.11 8.18 -7.51
CA TYR A 165 8.21 8.38 -8.44
C TYR A 165 7.82 7.98 -9.87
N ILE A 166 7.20 6.81 -10.04
CA ILE A 166 6.75 6.32 -11.35
C ILE A 166 5.68 7.24 -11.94
N GLU A 167 4.69 7.64 -11.13
CA GLU A 167 3.62 8.54 -11.55
C GLU A 167 4.16 9.88 -12.04
N VAL A 168 5.12 10.48 -11.33
CA VAL A 168 5.67 11.80 -11.67
C VAL A 168 6.57 11.76 -12.90
N HIS A 169 7.39 10.71 -13.06
CA HIS A 169 8.43 10.67 -14.08
C HIS A 169 8.04 9.91 -15.35
N PHE A 170 7.09 8.98 -15.28
CA PHE A 170 6.82 8.04 -16.38
C PHE A 170 5.35 7.94 -16.78
N VAL A 171 4.40 8.46 -16.00
CA VAL A 171 2.97 8.33 -16.28
C VAL A 171 2.38 9.66 -16.76
N PRO A 172 1.96 9.77 -18.03
CA PRO A 172 1.17 10.90 -18.50
C PRO A 172 -0.15 11.01 -17.73
N LYS A 173 -0.63 12.24 -17.50
CA LYS A 173 -1.86 12.49 -16.71
C LYS A 173 -3.10 11.75 -17.24
N GLU A 174 -3.19 11.61 -18.55
CA GLU A 174 -4.30 10.93 -19.24
C GLU A 174 -4.22 9.39 -19.13
N GLU A 175 -3.08 8.85 -18.69
CA GLU A 175 -2.81 7.41 -18.63
C GLU A 175 -2.84 6.86 -17.20
N VAL A 176 -3.09 7.70 -16.19
CA VAL A 176 -3.11 7.29 -14.77
C VAL A 176 -4.08 6.14 -14.52
N ALA A 177 -5.24 6.16 -15.18
CA ALA A 177 -6.24 5.10 -15.08
C ALA A 177 -5.75 3.77 -15.72
N VAL A 178 -5.14 3.82 -16.91
CA VAL A 178 -4.58 2.64 -17.60
C VAL A 178 -3.39 2.08 -16.83
N PHE A 179 -2.49 2.95 -16.36
CA PHE A 179 -1.36 2.58 -15.52
C PHE A 179 -1.83 1.86 -14.25
N SER A 180 -2.80 2.44 -13.55
CA SER A 180 -3.39 1.83 -12.34
C SER A 180 -4.05 0.50 -12.66
N GLY A 181 -4.86 0.42 -13.72
CA GLY A 181 -5.49 -0.83 -14.15
C GLY A 181 -4.46 -1.91 -14.49
N SER A 182 -3.42 -1.54 -15.22
CA SER A 182 -2.35 -2.45 -15.66
C SER A 182 -1.53 -3.00 -14.49
N LEU A 183 -1.30 -2.19 -13.45
CA LEU A 183 -0.68 -2.62 -12.20
C LEU A 183 -1.45 -3.79 -11.59
N PHE A 184 -2.79 -3.66 -11.50
CA PHE A 184 -3.65 -4.71 -10.94
C PHE A 184 -3.82 -5.92 -11.89
N ALA A 185 -3.54 -5.76 -13.18
CA ALA A 185 -3.55 -6.87 -14.15
C ALA A 185 -2.30 -7.77 -14.05
N ILE A 186 -1.16 -7.16 -13.74
CA ILE A 186 0.15 -7.82 -13.68
C ILE A 186 0.34 -8.58 -12.35
N ALA A 187 -0.27 -8.06 -11.29
CA ALA A 187 -0.33 -8.61 -9.94
C ALA A 187 -1.12 -9.93 -9.85
#